data_AF-A0A8H6GAX8-F1
#
_entry.id   AF-A0A8H6GAX8-F1
#
_cell.length_a   1.000
_cell.length_b   1.000
_cell.length_c   1.000
_cell.angle_alpha   90.00
_cell.angle_beta   90.00
_cell.angle_gamma   90.00
#
_symmetry.space_group_name_H-M   'P 1'
#
loop_
_entity.id
_entity.type
_entity.pdbx_description
1 polymer ?
#
loop_
_entity_poly.entity_id
_entity_poly.type
_entity_poly.pdbx_seq_one_letter_code
_entity_poly.pdbx_strand_id
1 'polypeptide(L)'
;MLLRTALEKRDKLMMFQQEHHKVLGEDSLTQDDWDVLRLTADFLQPFWQATLAQQKKWSSLDQLLYHMDILLKHFEDAKKKYSDNQRLIHSIHIGWFVLDKYYFKTDETPVYSAALLLHPSKRLKYLRQNWHEDWHDGAINKARQIWAQYKDIPVASTPEEPPEIQMTAYDKLAPLSLDVTEACGHEDELERFINGSPCKIAVSPLAWWTREEQRMEFPRLHKMAINVLSIAPMSDKAERVFSGARRTISFDRARLGAETIEMTECLGNWNKNDLIREVHVLCDDDN
;
A
#
# COMPACT_ATOMS: atom_id res chain seq x y z
N MET A 1 16.10 -12.46 -8.26
CA MET A 1 16.30 -13.87 -7.85
C MET A 1 17.56 -14.46 -8.47
N LEU A 2 17.71 -14.37 -9.80
CA LEU A 2 18.88 -14.90 -10.53
C LEU A 2 20.25 -14.40 -10.01
N LEU A 3 20.41 -13.09 -9.81
CA LEU A 3 21.67 -12.52 -9.30
C LEU A 3 22.07 -13.07 -7.91
N ARG A 4 21.12 -13.15 -6.98
CA ARG A 4 21.39 -13.72 -5.64
C ARG A 4 21.73 -15.20 -5.72
N THR A 5 20.97 -15.97 -6.51
CA THR A 5 21.24 -17.40 -6.70
C THR A 5 22.61 -17.62 -7.37
N ALA A 6 23.01 -16.76 -8.31
CA ALA A 6 24.34 -16.80 -8.92
C ALA A 6 25.44 -16.53 -7.88
N LEU A 7 25.26 -15.52 -7.01
CA LEU A 7 26.20 -15.21 -5.94
C LEU A 7 26.26 -16.31 -4.86
N GLU A 8 25.14 -16.91 -4.48
CA GLU A 8 25.07 -18.04 -3.54
C GLU A 8 25.74 -19.30 -4.08
N LYS A 9 25.66 -19.51 -5.40
CA LYS A 9 26.26 -20.67 -6.09
C LYS A 9 27.61 -20.33 -6.74
N ARG A 10 28.25 -19.22 -6.36
CA ARG A 10 29.51 -18.76 -6.97
C ARG A 10 30.55 -19.88 -7.04
N ASP A 11 30.80 -20.57 -5.93
CA ASP A 11 31.83 -21.63 -5.88
C ASP A 11 31.51 -22.78 -6.85
N LYS A 12 30.23 -23.16 -6.93
CA LYS A 12 29.76 -24.20 -7.86
C LYS A 12 29.86 -23.76 -9.32
N LEU A 13 29.56 -22.49 -9.60
CA LEU A 13 29.68 -21.91 -10.93
C LEU A 13 31.15 -21.78 -11.34
N MET A 14 32.04 -21.41 -10.44
CA MET A 14 33.48 -21.37 -10.70
C MET A 14 34.06 -22.76 -11.00
N MET A 15 33.66 -23.80 -10.25
CA MET A 15 34.04 -25.18 -10.57
C MET A 15 33.52 -25.61 -11.94
N PHE A 16 32.25 -25.32 -12.25
CA PHE A 16 31.67 -25.62 -13.56
C PHE A 16 32.40 -24.89 -14.71
N GLN A 17 32.76 -23.62 -14.51
CA GLN A 17 33.52 -22.85 -15.49
C GLN A 17 34.92 -23.44 -15.73
N GLN A 18 35.56 -23.95 -14.67
CA GLN A 18 36.86 -24.62 -14.78
C GLN A 18 36.75 -25.95 -15.55
N GLU A 19 35.72 -26.75 -15.27
CA GLU A 19 35.48 -28.04 -15.94
C GLU A 19 35.13 -27.86 -17.43
N HIS A 20 34.40 -26.80 -17.77
CA HIS A 20 33.91 -26.53 -19.13
C HIS A 20 34.63 -25.38 -19.85
N HIS A 21 35.81 -24.97 -19.39
CA HIS A 21 36.54 -23.80 -19.93
C HIS A 21 36.78 -23.85 -21.44
N LYS A 22 36.99 -25.04 -22.02
CA LYS A 22 37.19 -25.22 -23.47
C LYS A 22 35.97 -24.89 -24.32
N VAL A 23 34.77 -25.08 -23.75
CA VAL A 23 33.50 -24.82 -24.43
C VAL A 23 33.05 -23.37 -24.19
N LEU A 24 33.31 -22.85 -22.98
CA LEU A 24 32.90 -21.51 -22.58
C LEU A 24 33.76 -20.41 -23.22
N GLY A 25 35.06 -20.65 -23.45
CA GLY A 25 35.92 -19.68 -24.13
C GLY A 25 35.88 -18.29 -23.49
N GLU A 26 35.38 -17.30 -24.23
CA GLU A 26 35.22 -15.90 -23.78
C GLU A 26 33.98 -15.67 -22.89
N ASP A 27 33.03 -16.61 -22.81
CA ASP A 27 31.82 -16.50 -21.99
C ASP A 27 32.08 -16.81 -20.49
N SER A 28 33.34 -16.92 -20.08
CA SER A 28 33.70 -17.12 -18.67
C SER A 28 33.67 -15.80 -17.90
N LEU A 29 32.80 -15.72 -16.89
CA LEU A 29 32.80 -14.67 -15.87
C LEU A 29 34.18 -14.49 -15.23
N THR A 30 34.71 -13.27 -15.36
CA THR A 30 35.94 -12.82 -14.72
C THR A 30 35.68 -12.40 -13.27
N GLN A 31 36.74 -12.16 -12.51
CA GLN A 31 36.61 -11.61 -11.15
C GLN A 31 35.90 -10.26 -11.14
N ASP A 32 36.20 -9.40 -12.13
CA ASP A 32 35.56 -8.09 -12.28
C ASP A 32 34.05 -8.24 -12.53
N ASP A 33 33.63 -9.25 -13.30
CA ASP A 33 32.21 -9.53 -13.53
C ASP A 33 31.50 -9.93 -12.23
N TRP A 34 32.15 -10.74 -11.39
CA TRP A 34 31.61 -11.10 -10.07
C TRP A 34 31.45 -9.89 -9.14
N ASP A 35 32.38 -8.94 -9.19
CA ASP A 35 32.29 -7.70 -8.42
C ASP A 35 31.16 -6.80 -8.94
N VAL A 36 30.98 -6.71 -10.26
CA VAL A 36 29.83 -6.00 -10.86
C VAL A 36 28.51 -6.66 -10.46
N LEU A 37 28.41 -7.99 -10.51
CA LEU A 37 27.22 -8.74 -10.10
C LEU A 37 26.88 -8.49 -8.62
N ARG A 38 27.89 -8.48 -7.75
CA ARG A 38 27.73 -8.17 -6.32
C ARG A 38 27.21 -6.76 -6.11
N LEU A 39 27.87 -5.76 -6.70
CA LEU A 39 27.47 -4.35 -6.57
C LEU A 39 26.05 -4.11 -7.10
N THR A 40 25.70 -4.78 -8.20
CA THR A 40 24.34 -4.70 -8.77
C THR A 40 23.31 -5.36 -7.85
N ALA A 41 23.63 -6.52 -7.25
CA ALA A 41 22.74 -7.18 -6.31
C ALA A 41 22.53 -6.36 -5.03
N ASP A 42 23.58 -5.72 -4.52
CA ASP A 42 23.52 -4.83 -3.36
C ASP A 42 22.68 -3.59 -3.67
N PHE A 43 22.87 -2.98 -4.84
CA PHE A 43 22.07 -1.84 -5.28
C PHE A 43 20.58 -2.20 -5.44
N LEU A 44 20.27 -3.39 -5.95
CA LEU A 44 18.88 -3.86 -6.16
C LEU A 44 18.21 -4.39 -4.88
N GLN A 45 18.93 -4.50 -3.77
CA GLN A 45 18.40 -5.06 -2.53
C GLN A 45 17.19 -4.27 -1.99
N PRO A 46 17.16 -2.93 -1.97
CA PRO A 46 16.00 -2.17 -1.50
C PRO A 46 14.76 -2.36 -2.39
N PHE A 47 14.93 -2.54 -3.70
CA PHE A 47 13.84 -2.83 -4.63
C PHE A 47 13.16 -4.16 -4.31
N TRP A 48 13.99 -5.17 -4.00
CA TRP A 48 13.46 -6.46 -3.59
C TRP A 48 12.66 -6.35 -2.29
N GLN A 49 13.16 -5.58 -1.31
CA GLN A 49 12.43 -5.34 -0.05
C GLN A 49 11.12 -4.59 -0.26
N ALA A 50 11.13 -3.53 -1.09
CA ALA A 50 9.93 -2.77 -1.43
C ALA A 50 8.89 -3.65 -2.13
N THR A 51 9.32 -4.48 -3.10
CA THR A 51 8.44 -5.42 -3.80
C THR A 51 7.83 -6.44 -2.84
N LEU A 52 8.64 -7.00 -1.93
CA LEU A 52 8.16 -7.97 -0.94
C LEU A 52 7.19 -7.33 0.06
N ALA A 53 7.44 -6.09 0.47
CA ALA A 53 6.53 -5.34 1.33
C ALA A 53 5.17 -5.15 0.67
N GLN A 54 5.15 -4.84 -0.62
CA GLN A 54 3.92 -4.59 -1.39
C GLN A 54 3.14 -5.86 -1.73
N GLN A 55 3.77 -7.03 -1.72
CA GLN A 55 3.10 -8.33 -1.91
C GLN A 55 2.36 -8.83 -0.66
N LYS A 56 2.54 -8.18 0.51
CA LYS A 56 1.84 -8.54 1.74
C LYS A 56 0.33 -8.32 1.59
N LYS A 57 -0.47 -9.04 2.38
CA LYS A 57 -1.96 -9.08 2.29
C LYS A 57 -2.62 -7.69 2.31
N TRP A 58 -1.95 -6.68 2.88
CA TRP A 58 -2.47 -5.33 3.13
C TRP A 58 -1.57 -4.23 2.54
N SER A 59 -1.32 -4.27 1.23
CA SER A 59 -0.71 -3.16 0.51
C SER A 59 -1.74 -2.12 0.10
N SER A 60 -1.40 -0.84 0.28
CA SER A 60 -2.22 0.32 -0.02
C SER A 60 -1.41 1.35 -0.82
N LEU A 61 -2.10 2.27 -1.48
CA LEU A 61 -1.46 3.28 -2.34
C LEU A 61 -0.47 4.17 -1.58
N ASP A 62 -0.69 4.43 -0.30
CA ASP A 62 0.22 5.23 0.52
C ASP A 62 1.57 4.52 0.77
N GLN A 63 1.57 3.18 0.83
CA GLN A 63 2.80 2.39 0.96
C GLN A 63 3.58 2.43 -0.34
N LEU A 64 2.90 2.44 -1.49
CA LEU A 64 3.56 2.58 -2.79
C LEU A 64 4.36 3.88 -2.87
N LEU A 65 3.73 5.03 -2.61
CA LEU A 65 4.42 6.32 -2.62
C LEU A 65 5.58 6.35 -1.63
N TYR A 66 5.36 5.85 -0.42
CA TYR A 66 6.41 5.76 0.59
C TYR A 66 7.61 4.91 0.13
N HIS A 67 7.36 3.79 -0.54
CA HIS A 67 8.43 2.97 -1.12
C HIS A 67 9.13 3.68 -2.27
N MET A 68 8.41 4.41 -3.12
CA MET A 68 9.01 5.21 -4.18
C MET A 68 9.92 6.32 -3.62
N ASP A 69 9.50 7.00 -2.55
CA ASP A 69 10.31 8.02 -1.86
C ASP A 69 11.61 7.42 -1.28
N ILE A 70 11.54 6.22 -0.69
CA ILE A 70 12.74 5.48 -0.24
C ILE A 70 13.67 5.16 -1.41
N LEU A 71 13.10 4.69 -2.53
CA LEU A 71 13.90 4.32 -3.71
C LEU A 71 14.55 5.56 -4.35
N LEU A 72 13.84 6.70 -4.42
CA LEU A 72 14.42 7.96 -4.89
C LEU A 72 15.61 8.37 -4.04
N LYS A 73 15.48 8.34 -2.71
CA LYS A 73 16.57 8.62 -1.79
C LYS A 73 17.74 7.64 -1.98
N HIS A 74 17.46 6.35 -2.14
CA HIS A 74 18.47 5.33 -2.43
C HIS A 74 19.25 5.63 -3.73
N PHE A 75 18.56 6.08 -4.78
CA PHE A 75 19.22 6.52 -6.01
C PHE A 75 20.11 7.74 -5.79
N GLU A 76 19.65 8.75 -5.07
CA GLU A 76 20.44 9.96 -4.78
C GLU A 76 21.70 9.66 -3.99
N ASP A 77 21.60 8.81 -2.96
CA ASP A 77 22.74 8.36 -2.18
C ASP A 77 23.68 7.50 -3.03
N ALA A 78 23.14 6.64 -3.90
CA ALA A 78 23.92 5.82 -4.82
C ALA A 78 24.67 6.65 -5.88
N LYS A 79 24.08 7.74 -6.39
CA LYS A 79 24.76 8.67 -7.32
C LYS A 79 26.03 9.25 -6.68
N LYS A 80 25.99 9.57 -5.38
CA LYS A 80 27.15 10.07 -4.63
C LYS A 80 28.16 8.95 -4.35
N LYS A 81 27.68 7.77 -3.94
CA LYS A 81 28.54 6.63 -3.56
C LYS A 81 29.31 6.04 -4.73
N TYR A 82 28.71 5.99 -5.92
CA TYR A 82 29.27 5.32 -7.10
C TYR A 82 29.78 6.31 -8.16
N SER A 83 30.06 7.57 -7.79
CA SER A 83 30.52 8.63 -8.71
C SER A 83 31.72 8.20 -9.56
N ASP A 84 32.62 7.42 -8.98
CA ASP A 84 33.88 7.04 -9.60
C ASP A 84 33.76 5.78 -10.48
N ASN A 85 32.65 5.03 -10.33
CA ASN A 85 32.39 3.83 -11.11
C ASN A 85 31.55 4.16 -12.35
N GLN A 86 32.23 4.46 -13.46
CA GLN A 86 31.63 4.88 -14.74
C GLN A 86 30.53 3.92 -15.26
N ARG A 87 30.67 2.61 -15.04
CA ARG A 87 29.68 1.61 -15.50
C ARG A 87 28.41 1.63 -14.64
N LEU A 88 28.57 1.65 -13.31
CA LEU A 88 27.43 1.65 -12.39
C LEU A 88 26.70 3.01 -12.39
N ILE A 89 27.43 4.12 -12.42
CA ILE A 89 26.81 5.46 -12.37
C ILE A 89 25.88 5.71 -13.56
N HIS A 90 26.26 5.26 -14.75
CA HIS A 90 25.41 5.36 -15.94
C HIS A 90 24.11 4.56 -15.77
N SER A 91 24.22 3.33 -15.26
CA SER A 91 23.07 2.47 -14.98
C SER A 91 22.15 3.07 -13.90
N ILE A 92 22.73 3.68 -12.86
CA ILE A 92 22.00 4.38 -11.80
C ILE A 92 21.26 5.60 -12.36
N HIS A 93 21.87 6.38 -13.25
CA HIS A 93 21.21 7.51 -13.90
C HIS A 93 20.02 7.09 -14.77
N ILE A 94 20.18 6.03 -15.57
CA ILE A 94 19.07 5.47 -16.36
C ILE A 94 17.95 4.96 -15.44
N GLY A 95 18.31 4.20 -14.40
CA GLY A 95 17.34 3.69 -13.43
C GLY A 95 16.59 4.81 -12.73
N TRP A 96 17.28 5.89 -12.35
CA TRP A 96 16.65 7.06 -11.73
C TRP A 96 15.70 7.76 -12.69
N PHE A 97 16.07 7.94 -13.96
CA PHE A 97 15.20 8.53 -14.98
C PHE A 97 13.90 7.71 -15.17
N VAL A 98 14.01 6.38 -15.15
CA VAL A 98 12.83 5.51 -15.22
C VAL A 98 11.98 5.65 -13.96
N LEU A 99 12.59 5.67 -12.78
CA LEU A 99 11.85 5.86 -11.52
C LEU A 99 11.12 7.20 -11.48
N ASP A 100 11.81 8.28 -11.85
CA ASP A 100 11.28 9.64 -11.92
C ASP A 100 10.08 9.74 -12.87
N LYS A 101 10.17 9.13 -14.05
CA LYS A 101 9.04 9.01 -15.00
C LYS A 101 7.82 8.37 -14.36
N TYR A 102 7.98 7.27 -13.62
CA TYR A 102 6.85 6.60 -12.98
C TYR A 102 6.36 7.35 -11.74
N TYR A 103 7.24 8.03 -11.02
CA TYR A 103 6.88 8.91 -9.92
C TYR A 103 5.97 10.05 -10.41
N PHE A 104 6.35 10.70 -11.51
CA PHE A 104 5.53 11.74 -12.14
C PHE A 104 4.14 11.24 -12.52
N LYS A 105 4.01 10.00 -13.01
CA LYS A 105 2.69 9.40 -13.30
C LYS A 105 1.82 9.21 -12.06
N THR A 106 2.40 9.03 -10.87
CA THR A 106 1.60 9.00 -9.65
C THR A 106 0.99 10.36 -9.33
N ASP A 107 1.63 11.44 -9.76
CA ASP A 107 1.11 12.79 -9.61
C ASP A 107 -0.09 13.05 -10.55
N GLU A 108 -0.15 12.41 -11.73
CA GLU A 108 -1.29 12.55 -12.66
C GLU A 108 -2.64 12.09 -12.05
N THR A 109 -2.61 11.23 -11.04
CA THR A 109 -3.83 10.68 -10.42
C THR A 109 -3.97 11.16 -8.96
N PRO A 110 -5.08 11.85 -8.60
CA PRO A 110 -5.24 12.47 -7.28
C PRO A 110 -5.33 11.47 -6.11
N VAL A 111 -5.59 10.20 -6.41
CA VAL A 111 -5.81 9.14 -5.41
C VAL A 111 -4.53 8.83 -4.63
N TYR A 112 -3.36 8.93 -5.25
CA TYR A 112 -2.08 8.64 -4.58
C TYR A 112 -1.77 9.66 -3.48
N SER A 113 -1.88 10.96 -3.78
CA SER A 113 -1.66 12.01 -2.78
C SER A 113 -2.69 11.96 -1.66
N ALA A 114 -3.96 11.69 -2.01
CA ALA A 114 -5.02 11.49 -1.01
C ALA A 114 -4.71 10.32 -0.07
N ALA A 115 -4.28 9.17 -0.59
CA ALA A 115 -3.93 8.01 0.23
C ALA A 115 -2.82 8.34 1.24
N LEU A 116 -1.81 9.10 0.82
CA LEU A 116 -0.70 9.52 1.68
C LEU A 116 -1.18 10.47 2.79
N LEU A 117 -2.03 11.44 2.46
CA LEU A 117 -2.59 12.41 3.41
C LEU A 117 -3.55 11.76 4.42
N LEU A 118 -4.32 10.75 3.97
CA LEU A 118 -5.25 9.99 4.80
C LEU A 118 -4.55 9.01 5.75
N HIS A 119 -3.23 8.83 5.63
CA HIS A 119 -2.47 7.97 6.53
C HIS A 119 -2.25 8.66 7.89
N PRO A 120 -2.75 8.10 9.01
CA PRO A 120 -2.73 8.77 10.32
C PRO A 120 -1.33 9.13 10.84
N SER A 121 -0.30 8.33 10.53
CA SER A 121 1.09 8.61 10.93
C SER A 121 1.88 9.53 10.00
N LYS A 122 1.32 9.94 8.86
CA LYS A 122 2.01 10.76 7.86
C LYS A 122 1.39 12.16 7.82
N ARG A 123 0.12 12.24 7.42
CA ARG A 123 -0.66 13.49 7.28
C ARG A 123 0.12 14.56 6.51
N LEU A 124 -0.20 15.84 6.71
CA LEU A 124 0.48 16.95 6.04
C LEU A 124 1.96 17.08 6.47
N LYS A 125 2.29 16.66 7.69
CA LYS A 125 3.66 16.72 8.22
C LYS A 125 4.66 15.94 7.36
N TYR A 126 4.24 14.80 6.81
CA TYR A 126 5.09 13.99 5.95
C TYR A 126 5.46 14.72 4.65
N LEU A 127 4.48 15.37 3.99
CA LEU A 127 4.73 16.16 2.79
C LEU A 127 5.73 17.29 3.07
N ARG A 128 5.49 18.05 4.14
CA ARG A 128 6.36 19.16 4.55
C ARG A 128 7.80 18.77 4.84
N GLN A 129 8.03 17.54 5.27
CA GLN A 129 9.36 17.07 5.64
C GLN A 129 10.12 16.39 4.50
N ASN A 130 9.41 15.73 3.58
CA ASN A 130 10.03 14.84 2.59
C ASN A 130 9.88 15.33 1.16
N TRP A 131 8.92 16.20 0.86
CA TRP A 131 8.63 16.69 -0.50
C TRP A 131 8.98 18.17 -0.64
N HIS A 132 9.26 18.61 -1.86
CA HIS A 132 9.53 20.01 -2.18
C HIS A 132 8.28 20.88 -1.94
N GLU A 133 8.48 22.13 -1.52
CA GLU A 133 7.39 23.05 -1.14
C GLU A 133 6.38 23.26 -2.28
N ASP A 134 6.86 23.37 -3.52
CA ASP A 134 6.01 23.54 -4.72
C ASP A 134 5.01 22.40 -4.93
N TRP A 135 5.27 21.21 -4.38
CA TRP A 135 4.41 20.04 -4.57
C TRP A 135 3.33 19.91 -3.50
N HIS A 136 3.44 20.65 -2.40
CA HIS A 136 2.51 20.52 -1.27
C HIS A 136 1.11 20.94 -1.67
N ASP A 137 0.96 22.13 -2.27
CA ASP A 137 -0.34 22.66 -2.68
C ASP A 137 -1.01 21.80 -3.75
N GLY A 138 -0.22 21.28 -4.70
CA GLY A 138 -0.71 20.35 -5.71
C GLY A 138 -1.28 19.07 -5.10
N ALA A 139 -0.56 18.46 -4.16
CA ALA A 139 -0.98 17.24 -3.47
C ALA A 139 -2.26 17.45 -2.63
N ILE A 140 -2.34 18.57 -1.91
CA ILE A 140 -3.51 18.93 -1.09
C ILE A 140 -4.74 19.19 -1.97
N ASN A 141 -4.57 19.96 -3.05
CA ASN A 141 -5.69 20.28 -3.95
C ASN A 141 -6.26 19.02 -4.62
N LYS A 142 -5.42 18.04 -4.95
CA LYS A 142 -5.84 16.72 -5.44
C LYS A 142 -6.65 15.93 -4.40
N ALA A 143 -6.23 15.97 -3.14
CA ALA A 143 -7.02 15.35 -2.06
C ALA A 143 -8.38 16.07 -1.86
N ARG A 144 -8.39 17.42 -1.92
CA ARG A 144 -9.62 18.23 -1.87
C ARG A 144 -10.57 17.91 -3.03
N GLN A 145 -10.04 17.64 -4.23
CA GLN A 145 -10.85 17.25 -5.39
C GLN A 145 -11.64 15.96 -5.14
N ILE A 146 -11.02 14.96 -4.52
CA ILE A 146 -11.72 13.72 -4.14
C ILE A 146 -12.70 14.01 -3.01
N TRP A 147 -12.28 14.77 -2.00
CA TRP A 147 -13.09 15.11 -0.84
C TRP A 147 -14.39 15.84 -1.17
N ALA A 148 -14.40 16.68 -2.22
CA ALA A 148 -15.60 17.37 -2.69
C ALA A 148 -16.77 16.42 -2.99
N GLN A 149 -16.50 15.16 -3.36
CA GLN A 149 -17.53 14.15 -3.61
C GLN A 149 -18.13 13.55 -2.33
N TYR A 150 -17.43 13.68 -1.19
CA TYR A 150 -17.82 13.09 0.09
C TYR A 150 -18.39 14.10 1.08
N LYS A 151 -18.08 15.39 0.88
CA LYS A 151 -18.44 16.48 1.79
C LYS A 151 -19.94 16.59 2.05
N ASP A 152 -20.77 16.28 1.06
CA ASP A 152 -22.24 16.43 1.15
C ASP A 152 -22.97 15.09 1.37
N ILE A 153 -22.25 14.00 1.63
CA ILE A 153 -22.88 12.70 1.87
C ILE A 153 -23.71 12.78 3.17
N PRO A 154 -25.00 12.39 3.15
CA PRO A 154 -25.80 12.31 4.35
C PRO A 154 -25.15 11.33 5.33
N VAL A 155 -24.80 11.85 6.50
CA VAL A 155 -24.37 11.03 7.62
C VAL A 155 -25.65 10.45 8.18
N ALA A 156 -25.74 9.11 8.27
CA ALA A 156 -26.81 8.48 9.02
C ALA A 156 -26.59 8.89 10.47
N SER A 157 -27.29 9.94 10.90
CA SER A 157 -27.51 10.19 12.31
C SER A 157 -28.16 8.92 12.83
N THR A 158 -27.46 8.13 13.65
CA THR A 158 -28.12 7.19 14.55
C THR A 158 -29.12 8.03 15.34
N PRO A 159 -30.43 7.86 15.16
CA PRO A 159 -31.39 8.37 16.11
C PRO A 159 -31.40 7.34 17.25
N GLU A 160 -30.39 7.38 18.11
CA GLU A 160 -30.69 7.06 19.50
C GLU A 160 -31.30 8.36 20.03
N GLU A 161 -32.63 8.45 19.98
CA GLU A 161 -33.33 9.33 20.90
C GLU A 161 -32.78 9.01 22.29
N PRO A 162 -32.13 9.96 22.98
CA PRO A 162 -31.80 9.75 24.38
C PRO A 162 -33.12 9.39 25.09
N PRO A 163 -33.11 8.45 26.05
CA PRO A 163 -34.30 8.23 26.86
C PRO A 163 -34.78 9.59 27.37
N GLU A 164 -36.09 9.82 27.31
CA GLU A 164 -36.77 11.07 27.70
C GLU A 164 -36.52 11.38 29.19
N ILE A 165 -35.31 11.83 29.53
CA ILE A 165 -34.96 12.28 30.87
C ILE A 165 -35.45 13.71 30.95
N GLN A 166 -36.40 13.95 31.87
CA GLN A 166 -36.88 15.29 32.19
C GLN A 166 -35.70 16.14 32.69
N MET A 167 -35.12 16.91 31.77
CA MET A 167 -33.88 17.64 31.99
C MET A 167 -34.12 18.78 32.99
N THR A 168 -33.41 18.75 34.12
CA THR A 168 -33.59 19.74 35.19
C THR A 168 -33.05 21.11 34.78
N ALA A 169 -33.41 22.17 35.51
CA ALA A 169 -32.87 23.52 35.26
C ALA A 169 -31.34 23.57 35.39
N TYR A 170 -30.73 22.67 36.19
CA TYR A 170 -29.28 22.55 36.34
C TYR A 170 -28.62 21.91 35.12
N ASP A 171 -29.23 20.86 34.55
CA ASP A 171 -28.74 20.17 33.35
C ASP A 171 -28.79 21.05 32.08
N LYS A 172 -29.68 22.06 32.07
CA LYS A 172 -29.75 23.05 30.99
C LYS A 172 -28.70 24.15 31.09
N LEU A 173 -28.19 24.42 32.29
CA LEU A 173 -27.21 25.49 32.53
C LEU A 173 -25.77 25.04 32.26
N ALA A 174 -25.45 23.76 32.51
CA ALA A 174 -24.12 23.21 32.27
C ALA A 174 -23.61 23.36 30.82
N PRO A 175 -24.34 22.94 29.76
CA PRO A 175 -23.87 23.09 28.38
C PRO A 175 -23.93 24.52 27.84
N LEU A 176 -24.80 25.40 28.36
CA LEU A 176 -24.95 26.77 27.86
C LEU A 176 -24.03 27.80 28.53
N SER A 177 -23.58 27.57 29.76
CA SER A 177 -22.87 28.59 30.56
C SER A 177 -21.48 28.16 31.04
N LEU A 178 -21.16 26.87 31.08
CA LEU A 178 -19.92 26.33 31.65
C LEU A 178 -19.16 25.41 30.71
N ASP A 179 -19.75 25.02 29.58
CA ASP A 179 -19.07 24.25 28.56
C ASP A 179 -18.11 25.15 27.79
N VAL A 180 -16.82 24.95 28.06
CA VAL A 180 -15.70 25.65 27.41
C VAL A 180 -15.30 24.91 26.13
N THR A 181 -15.93 23.78 25.82
CA THR A 181 -15.66 23.08 24.57
C THR A 181 -16.29 23.87 23.42
N GLU A 182 -15.44 24.45 22.58
CA GLU A 182 -15.90 25.07 21.34
C GLU A 182 -16.65 24.00 20.54
N ALA A 183 -17.91 24.25 20.24
CA ALA A 183 -18.62 23.49 19.22
C ALA A 183 -17.84 23.68 17.91
N CYS A 184 -16.96 22.73 17.60
CA CYS A 184 -16.14 22.69 16.39
C CYS A 184 -17.04 22.38 15.17
N GLY A 185 -17.95 23.31 14.87
CA GLY A 185 -19.08 23.11 13.96
C GLY A 185 -18.80 23.52 12.52
N HIS A 186 -17.61 24.04 12.20
CA HIS A 186 -17.35 24.61 10.87
C HIS A 186 -15.97 24.33 10.28
N GLU A 187 -15.11 23.55 10.94
CA GLU A 187 -13.87 23.13 10.30
C GLU A 187 -14.14 21.92 9.38
N ASP A 188 -13.64 22.01 8.16
CA ASP A 188 -13.71 20.93 7.19
C ASP A 188 -12.96 19.69 7.73
N GLU A 189 -13.63 18.53 7.78
CA GLU A 189 -13.07 17.30 8.38
C GLU A 189 -11.70 16.95 7.79
N LEU A 190 -11.51 17.15 6.47
CA LEU A 190 -10.24 16.90 5.80
C LEU A 190 -9.16 17.82 6.36
N GLU A 191 -9.43 19.13 6.44
CA GLU A 191 -8.47 20.12 6.93
C GLU A 191 -8.10 19.86 8.40
N ARG A 192 -9.09 19.54 9.24
CA ARG A 192 -8.87 19.17 10.64
C ARG A 192 -7.96 17.94 10.75
N PHE A 193 -8.20 16.92 9.93
CA PHE A 193 -7.41 15.69 9.94
C PHE A 193 -5.98 15.90 9.44
N ILE A 194 -5.79 16.53 8.27
CA ILE A 194 -4.46 16.65 7.64
C ILE A 194 -3.54 17.57 8.44
N ASN A 195 -4.08 18.62 9.07
CA ASN A 195 -3.31 19.57 9.88
C ASN A 195 -3.05 19.05 11.30
N GLY A 196 -3.81 18.07 11.77
CA GLY A 196 -3.61 17.47 13.09
C GLY A 196 -2.28 16.70 13.22
N SER A 197 -1.79 16.57 14.45
CA SER A 197 -0.54 15.86 14.76
C SER A 197 -0.57 14.39 14.32
N PRO A 198 0.48 13.89 13.61
CA PRO A 198 0.52 12.48 13.22
C PRO A 198 0.53 11.53 14.42
N CYS A 199 -0.27 10.47 14.35
CA CYS A 199 -0.35 9.45 15.39
C CYS A 199 0.31 8.14 14.94
N LYS A 200 1.06 7.48 15.83
CA LYS A 200 1.63 6.16 15.52
C LYS A 200 0.51 5.12 15.55
N ILE A 201 0.34 4.39 14.46
CA ILE A 201 -0.64 3.30 14.37
C ILE A 201 0.08 1.95 14.49
N ALA A 202 -0.49 1.04 15.27
CA ALA A 202 -0.03 -0.35 15.35
C ALA A 202 -0.69 -1.25 14.30
N VAL A 203 -1.73 -0.75 13.65
CA VAL A 203 -2.55 -1.46 12.65
C VAL A 203 -2.43 -0.78 11.28
N SER A 204 -2.97 -1.40 10.23
CA SER A 204 -3.04 -0.76 8.92
C SER A 204 -3.92 0.51 8.96
N PRO A 205 -3.66 1.51 8.08
CA PRO A 205 -4.47 2.72 8.00
C PRO A 205 -5.95 2.41 7.77
N LEU A 206 -6.25 1.43 6.92
CA LEU A 206 -7.62 0.99 6.66
C LEU A 206 -8.28 0.46 7.93
N ALA A 207 -7.60 -0.39 8.70
CA ALA A 207 -8.13 -0.92 9.96
C ALA A 207 -8.33 0.18 11.02
N TRP A 208 -7.49 1.22 10.99
CA TRP A 208 -7.63 2.38 11.86
C TRP A 208 -8.90 3.18 11.53
N TRP A 209 -9.16 3.44 10.24
CA TRP A 209 -10.37 4.15 9.77
C TRP A 209 -11.66 3.34 9.96
N THR A 210 -11.58 2.02 10.10
CA THR A 210 -12.75 1.18 10.40
C THR A 210 -13.14 1.15 11.88
N ARG A 211 -12.36 1.76 12.78
CA ARG A 211 -12.68 1.81 14.22
C ARG A 211 -13.84 2.76 14.47
N GLU A 212 -14.69 2.40 15.43
CA GLU A 212 -15.88 3.17 15.77
C GLU A 212 -15.55 4.60 16.21
N GLU A 213 -14.50 4.76 17.02
CA GLU A 213 -13.98 6.08 17.44
C GLU A 213 -13.76 7.03 16.26
N GLN A 214 -13.15 6.53 15.17
CA GLN A 214 -12.80 7.32 14.00
C GLN A 214 -13.99 7.58 13.09
N ARG A 215 -14.97 6.66 13.07
CA ARG A 215 -16.24 6.85 12.37
C ARG A 215 -17.09 7.93 13.03
N MET A 216 -17.07 7.99 14.36
CA MET A 216 -17.78 9.01 15.14
C MET A 216 -17.09 10.37 15.05
N GLU A 217 -15.76 10.42 15.13
CA GLU A 217 -14.99 11.66 15.01
C GLU A 217 -15.04 12.23 13.58
N PHE A 218 -15.02 11.37 12.57
CA PHE A 218 -14.93 11.74 11.15
C PHE A 218 -15.96 10.98 10.29
N PRO A 219 -17.26 11.34 10.38
CA PRO A 219 -18.35 10.56 9.77
C PRO A 219 -18.37 10.60 8.23
N ARG A 220 -17.79 11.61 7.59
CA ARG A 220 -17.69 11.69 6.12
C ARG A 220 -16.31 11.28 5.63
N LEU A 221 -15.26 11.71 6.31
CA LEU A 221 -13.88 11.45 5.90
C LEU A 221 -13.49 9.97 5.99
N HIS A 222 -14.02 9.21 6.97
CA HIS A 222 -13.72 7.78 7.02
C HIS A 222 -14.21 7.02 5.77
N LYS A 223 -15.32 7.46 5.14
CA LYS A 223 -15.84 6.85 3.90
C LYS A 223 -14.88 7.06 2.74
N MET A 224 -14.38 8.29 2.57
CA MET A 224 -13.33 8.59 1.60
C MET A 224 -12.07 7.77 1.89
N ALA A 225 -11.66 7.70 3.16
CA ALA A 225 -10.47 6.98 3.56
C ALA A 225 -10.56 5.47 3.25
N ILE A 226 -11.68 4.83 3.54
CA ILE A 226 -11.92 3.42 3.22
C ILE A 226 -11.87 3.20 1.71
N ASN A 227 -12.52 4.05 0.92
CA ASN A 227 -12.54 3.91 -0.54
C ASN A 227 -11.15 4.10 -1.15
N VAL A 228 -10.37 5.09 -0.70
CA VAL A 228 -9.03 5.35 -1.23
C VAL A 228 -8.02 4.30 -0.77
N LEU A 229 -8.03 3.92 0.51
CA LEU A 229 -7.04 3.01 1.09
C LEU A 229 -7.30 1.53 0.77
N SER A 230 -8.52 1.19 0.31
CA SER A 230 -8.85 -0.17 -0.13
C SER A 230 -8.38 -0.48 -1.56
N ILE A 231 -8.02 0.55 -2.35
CA ILE A 231 -7.51 0.37 -3.71
C ILE A 231 -6.19 -0.39 -3.66
N ALA A 232 -6.14 -1.52 -4.35
CA ALA A 232 -4.92 -2.31 -4.47
C ALA A 232 -3.89 -1.56 -5.34
N PRO A 233 -2.65 -1.38 -4.86
CA PRO A 233 -1.63 -0.65 -5.60
C PRO A 233 -1.00 -1.46 -6.74
N MET A 234 -1.20 -2.79 -6.77
CA MET A 234 -0.65 -3.69 -7.79
C MET A 234 -1.69 -4.72 -8.23
N SER A 235 -1.49 -5.28 -9.42
CA SER A 235 -2.25 -6.41 -9.98
C SER A 235 -1.90 -7.76 -9.35
N ASP A 236 -1.00 -7.81 -8.36
CA ASP A 236 -0.47 -9.04 -7.79
C ASP A 236 -1.55 -9.95 -7.19
N LYS A 237 -2.60 -9.36 -6.60
CA LYS A 237 -3.78 -10.11 -6.13
C LYS A 237 -4.48 -10.83 -7.28
N ALA A 238 -4.67 -10.15 -8.42
CA ALA A 238 -5.26 -10.75 -9.62
C ALA A 238 -4.33 -11.81 -10.23
N GLU A 239 -3.02 -11.53 -10.34
CA GLU A 239 -2.02 -12.48 -10.82
C GLU A 239 -1.94 -13.74 -9.97
N ARG A 240 -2.10 -13.62 -8.65
CA ARG A 240 -2.16 -14.75 -7.72
C ARG A 240 -3.39 -15.62 -7.98
N VAL A 241 -4.55 -15.00 -8.24
CA VAL A 241 -5.78 -15.71 -8.64
C VAL A 241 -5.57 -16.39 -9.99
N PHE A 242 -5.02 -15.71 -11.00
CA PHE A 242 -4.74 -16.34 -12.29
C PHE A 242 -3.73 -17.49 -12.20
N SER A 243 -2.72 -17.37 -11.32
CA SER A 243 -1.77 -18.45 -11.04
C SER A 243 -2.40 -19.60 -10.26
N GLY A 244 -3.41 -19.33 -9.44
CA GLY A 244 -4.28 -20.31 -8.79
C GLY A 244 -5.12 -21.05 -9.82
N ALA A 245 -5.88 -20.29 -10.62
CA ALA A 245 -6.69 -20.79 -11.72
C ALA A 245 -5.87 -21.68 -12.65
N ARG A 246 -4.65 -21.29 -13.04
CA ARG A 246 -3.75 -22.12 -13.86
C ARG A 246 -3.49 -23.52 -13.27
N ARG A 247 -3.45 -23.66 -11.94
CA ARG A 247 -3.30 -24.97 -11.27
C ARG A 247 -4.61 -25.75 -11.28
N THR A 248 -5.74 -25.06 -11.19
CA THR A 248 -7.10 -25.63 -11.29
C THR A 248 -7.38 -26.16 -12.71
N ILE A 249 -6.99 -25.40 -13.74
CA ILE A 249 -6.98 -25.80 -15.15
C ILE A 249 -5.61 -26.38 -15.54
N SER A 250 -5.26 -27.54 -15.01
CA SER A 250 -4.11 -28.28 -15.54
C SER A 250 -4.32 -28.59 -17.03
N PHE A 251 -3.24 -28.79 -17.80
CA PHE A 251 -3.33 -29.11 -19.23
C PHE A 251 -4.23 -30.33 -19.53
N ASP A 252 -4.36 -31.25 -18.56
CA ASP A 252 -5.22 -32.44 -18.65
C ASP A 252 -6.68 -32.19 -18.24
N ARG A 253 -6.98 -31.08 -17.55
CA ARG A 253 -8.33 -30.66 -17.11
C ARG A 253 -8.83 -29.44 -17.90
N ALA A 254 -8.57 -29.41 -19.21
CA ALA A 254 -8.91 -28.28 -20.09
C ALA A 254 -10.42 -28.16 -20.44
N ARG A 255 -11.32 -28.95 -19.83
CA ARG A 255 -12.77 -28.96 -20.14
C ARG A 255 -13.64 -28.19 -19.13
N LEU A 256 -13.05 -27.49 -18.16
CA LEU A 256 -13.80 -26.63 -17.25
C LEU A 256 -14.23 -25.35 -17.98
N GLY A 257 -15.52 -25.00 -17.89
CA GLY A 257 -16.02 -23.73 -18.40
C GLY A 257 -15.54 -22.54 -17.55
N ALA A 258 -15.51 -21.34 -18.15
CA ALA A 258 -15.09 -20.12 -17.47
C ALA A 258 -15.89 -19.86 -16.16
N GLU A 259 -17.20 -20.09 -16.18
CA GLU A 259 -18.09 -19.94 -15.02
C GLU A 259 -17.70 -20.86 -13.86
N THR A 260 -17.39 -22.13 -14.15
CA THR A 260 -16.97 -23.08 -13.11
C THR A 260 -15.63 -22.69 -12.49
N ILE A 261 -14.71 -22.16 -13.31
CA ILE A 261 -13.41 -21.67 -12.83
C ILE A 261 -13.61 -20.47 -11.92
N GLU A 262 -14.42 -19.50 -12.34
CA GLU A 262 -14.75 -18.32 -11.53
C GLU A 262 -15.38 -18.72 -10.19
N MET A 263 -16.40 -19.60 -10.21
CA MET A 263 -17.06 -20.07 -8.99
C MET A 263 -16.07 -20.79 -8.06
N THR A 264 -15.17 -21.61 -8.60
CA THR A 264 -14.16 -22.35 -7.81
C THR A 264 -13.16 -21.40 -7.14
N GLU A 265 -12.66 -20.40 -7.86
CA GLU A 265 -11.73 -19.41 -7.30
C GLU A 265 -12.41 -18.50 -6.28
N CYS A 266 -13.67 -18.08 -6.53
CA CYS A 266 -14.48 -17.31 -5.59
C CYS A 266 -14.75 -18.10 -4.30
N LEU A 267 -15.24 -19.34 -4.41
CA LEU A 267 -15.51 -20.22 -3.27
C LEU A 267 -14.22 -20.49 -2.48
N GLY A 268 -13.11 -20.77 -3.17
CA GLY A 268 -11.80 -20.96 -2.55
C GLY A 268 -11.32 -19.71 -1.81
N ASN A 269 -11.58 -18.51 -2.33
CA ASN A 269 -11.24 -17.25 -1.66
C ASN A 269 -12.16 -16.97 -0.45
N TRP A 270 -13.46 -17.23 -0.56
CA TRP A 270 -14.40 -17.06 0.55
C TRP A 270 -14.09 -18.01 1.71
N ASN A 271 -13.79 -19.28 1.40
CA ASN A 271 -13.38 -20.26 2.40
C ASN A 271 -12.08 -19.83 3.12
N LYS A 272 -11.07 -19.35 2.39
CA LYS A 272 -9.80 -18.88 2.97
C LYS A 272 -9.90 -17.63 3.86
N ASN A 273 -10.99 -16.87 3.75
CA ASN A 273 -11.22 -15.67 4.57
C ASN A 273 -12.39 -15.89 5.55
N ASP A 274 -12.76 -17.14 5.81
CA ASP A 274 -13.80 -17.52 6.78
C ASP A 274 -15.16 -16.83 6.54
N LEU A 275 -15.46 -16.56 5.26
CA LEU A 275 -16.72 -15.92 4.85
C LEU A 275 -17.84 -16.95 4.66
N ILE A 276 -17.49 -18.24 4.60
CA ILE A 276 -18.44 -19.36 4.53
C ILE A 276 -18.65 -19.86 5.96
N ARG A 277 -19.85 -19.69 6.49
CA ARG A 277 -20.22 -20.28 7.79
C ARG A 277 -20.55 -21.75 7.58
N GLU A 278 -19.86 -22.65 8.28
CA GLU A 278 -20.26 -24.06 8.36
C GLU A 278 -21.58 -24.12 9.12
N VAL A 279 -22.69 -24.33 8.39
CA VAL A 279 -23.97 -24.64 9.01
C VAL A 279 -23.91 -26.13 9.36
N HIS A 280 -23.64 -26.46 10.61
CA HIS A 280 -23.88 -27.80 11.13
C HIS A 280 -25.38 -28.04 11.11
N VAL A 281 -25.86 -28.73 10.07
CA VAL A 281 -27.20 -29.31 10.07
C VAL A 281 -27.16 -30.48 11.05
N LEU A 282 -27.72 -30.29 12.24
CA LEU A 282 -28.10 -31.41 13.08
C LEU A 282 -29.14 -32.19 12.28
N CYS A 283 -28.79 -33.38 11.81
CA CYS A 283 -29.82 -34.33 11.40
C CYS A 283 -30.65 -34.61 12.65
N ASP A 284 -31.88 -34.11 12.68
CA ASP A 284 -32.86 -34.59 13.65
C ASP A 284 -32.99 -36.09 13.42
N ASP A 285 -32.59 -36.88 14.43
CA ASP A 285 -32.83 -38.30 14.47
C ASP A 285 -34.36 -38.51 14.44
N ASP A 286 -34.86 -39.02 13.31
CA ASP A 286 -36.25 -39.40 13.14
C ASP A 286 -36.63 -40.45 14.21
N ASN A 287 -37.63 -40.06 15.02
CA ASN A 287 -38.23 -40.79 16.14
C ASN A 287 -39.17 -41.92 15.68
#